data_AF-A0AAQ4PW62-F1
#
_entry.id   AF-A0AAQ4PW62-F1
#
_cell.length_a   1.000
_cell.length_b   1.000
_cell.length_c   1.000
_cell.angle_alpha   90.00
_cell.angle_beta   90.00
_cell.angle_gamma   90.00
#
_symmetry.space_group_name_H-M   'P 1'
#
loop_
_entity.id
_entity.type
_entity.pdbx_description
1 polymer ?
#
loop_
_entity_poly.entity_id
_entity_poly.type
_entity_poly.pdbx_seq_one_letter_code
_entity_poly.pdbx_strand_id
1 'polypeptide(L)'
;MSDDDVRYCERCSYIFLKLILFAYAIIWWLIGGFILAIGIYAEVERQRYKTLEGVFLAPAIILILLGIIMFIVSLVGLVGSLRDNLTLLKVFMYTLAVCLILELLGGILALAFRHQTVGLVNKNIRKGIVNYYDDLDFKNIMDFVQKRFKCCGGQEYTDWSVNMYHNCSALSPSACGVPYTCCITTKPNEVANTMCGYKVLEKTRLELIEIIHIRGCTDAFFIWLMDNYKIMAGLLLGILLPQFFGVVVSWLYMTRVEDAISEYGHYMDLLDSSADERVHKEQPHVAKWFRCMPEI
;
A
#
# COMPACT_ATOMS: atom_id res chain seq x y z
N MET A 1 47.57 -4.12 2.54
CA MET A 1 46.48 -3.65 1.67
C MET A 1 46.74 -2.16 1.48
N SER A 2 46.87 -1.71 0.24
CA SER A 2 47.30 -0.34 -0.11
C SER A 2 46.21 0.66 0.24
N ASP A 3 46.59 1.87 0.68
CA ASP A 3 45.66 2.96 1.00
C ASP A 3 44.78 3.35 -0.22
N ASP A 4 45.34 3.22 -1.43
CA ASP A 4 44.64 3.43 -2.70
C ASP A 4 43.53 2.39 -2.97
N ASP A 5 43.71 1.14 -2.55
CA ASP A 5 42.69 0.08 -2.71
C ASP A 5 41.48 0.34 -1.81
N VAL A 6 41.72 0.90 -0.62
CA VAL A 6 40.66 1.27 0.35
C VAL A 6 39.83 2.43 -0.19
N ARG A 7 40.49 3.48 -0.69
CA ARG A 7 39.81 4.67 -1.25
C ARG A 7 39.00 4.37 -2.51
N TYR A 8 39.47 3.47 -3.36
CA TYR A 8 38.73 3.02 -4.55
C TYR A 8 37.45 2.24 -4.17
N CYS A 9 37.53 1.40 -3.13
CA CYS A 9 36.40 0.62 -2.63
C CYS A 9 35.27 1.52 -2.08
N GLU A 10 35.63 2.57 -1.33
CA GLU A 10 34.67 3.53 -0.77
C GLU A 10 33.94 4.33 -1.85
N ARG A 11 34.67 4.83 -2.86
CA ARG A 11 34.07 5.57 -3.98
C ARG A 11 33.15 4.69 -4.82
N CYS A 12 33.54 3.44 -5.07
CA CYS A 12 32.71 2.46 -5.78
C CYS A 12 31.43 2.14 -4.98
N SER A 13 31.55 1.91 -3.67
CA SER A 13 30.42 1.64 -2.79
C SER A 13 29.44 2.81 -2.71
N TYR A 14 29.94 4.04 -2.63
CA TYR A 14 29.11 5.25 -2.65
C TYR A 14 28.30 5.37 -3.95
N ILE A 15 28.95 5.24 -5.12
CA ILE A 15 28.27 5.32 -6.42
C ILE A 15 27.23 4.21 -6.56
N PHE A 16 27.57 2.99 -6.15
CA PHE A 16 26.66 1.85 -6.22
C PHE A 16 25.41 2.05 -5.35
N LEU A 17 25.58 2.50 -4.09
CA LEU A 17 24.46 2.80 -3.20
C LEU A 17 23.60 3.96 -3.73
N LYS A 18 24.23 5.00 -4.28
CA LYS A 18 23.52 6.12 -4.93
C LYS A 18 22.64 5.63 -6.08
N LEU A 19 23.20 4.81 -6.98
CA LEU A 19 22.47 4.26 -8.12
C LEU A 19 21.31 3.36 -7.69
N ILE A 20 21.51 2.49 -6.70
CA ILE A 20 20.45 1.63 -6.17
C ILE A 20 19.33 2.48 -5.56
N LEU A 21 19.67 3.44 -4.70
CA LEU A 21 18.68 4.28 -4.03
C LEU A 21 17.90 5.12 -5.04
N PHE A 22 18.58 5.69 -6.03
CA PHE A 22 17.98 6.45 -7.11
C PHE A 22 17.03 5.57 -7.94
N ALA A 23 17.47 4.38 -8.34
CA ALA A 23 16.63 3.43 -9.08
C ALA A 23 15.41 2.99 -8.26
N TYR A 24 15.60 2.69 -6.98
CA TYR A 24 14.51 2.38 -6.04
C TYR A 24 13.49 3.52 -6.00
N ALA A 25 13.94 4.75 -5.79
CA ALA A 25 13.06 5.92 -5.73
C ALA A 25 12.30 6.15 -7.05
N ILE A 26 12.95 6.01 -8.21
CA ILE A 26 12.29 6.13 -9.52
C ILE A 26 11.20 5.08 -9.69
N ILE A 27 11.48 3.81 -9.37
CA ILE A 27 10.50 2.73 -9.54
C ILE A 27 9.25 3.02 -8.71
N TRP A 28 9.42 3.39 -7.44
CA TRP A 28 8.30 3.72 -6.56
C TRP A 28 7.57 5.00 -6.95
N TRP A 29 8.29 5.97 -7.51
CA TRP A 29 7.70 7.20 -8.05
C TRP A 29 6.80 6.92 -9.25
N LEU A 30 7.26 6.08 -10.19
CA LEU A 30 6.46 5.64 -11.33
C LEU A 30 5.24 4.83 -10.89
N ILE A 31 5.40 3.89 -9.95
CA ILE A 31 4.29 3.10 -9.39
C ILE A 31 3.29 4.02 -8.69
N GLY A 32 3.75 4.94 -7.85
CA GLY A 32 2.90 5.90 -7.15
C GLY A 32 2.12 6.80 -8.11
N GLY A 33 2.79 7.30 -9.16
CA GLY A 33 2.15 8.09 -10.22
C GLY A 33 1.09 7.29 -10.99
N PHE A 34 1.37 6.02 -11.30
CA PHE A 34 0.42 5.13 -11.96
C PHE A 34 -0.81 4.83 -11.09
N ILE A 35 -0.62 4.50 -9.82
CA ILE A 35 -1.72 4.28 -8.85
C ILE A 35 -2.55 5.55 -8.70
N LEU A 36 -1.91 6.72 -8.60
CA LEU A 36 -2.59 8.00 -8.52
C LEU A 36 -3.44 8.28 -9.78
N ALA A 37 -2.89 8.02 -10.97
CA ALA A 37 -3.62 8.18 -12.23
C ALA A 37 -4.85 7.27 -12.30
N ILE A 38 -4.73 6.00 -11.90
CA ILE A 38 -5.87 5.06 -11.82
C ILE A 38 -6.90 5.56 -10.80
N GLY A 39 -6.47 6.01 -9.63
CA GLY A 39 -7.35 6.52 -8.58
C GLY A 39 -8.16 7.72 -9.06
N ILE A 40 -7.51 8.70 -9.70
CA ILE A 40 -8.16 9.88 -10.27
C ILE A 40 -9.14 9.47 -11.38
N TYR A 41 -8.72 8.58 -12.29
CA TYR A 41 -9.59 8.08 -13.37
C TYR A 41 -10.85 7.41 -12.81
N ALA A 42 -10.69 6.51 -11.83
CA ALA A 42 -11.80 5.80 -11.20
C ALA A 42 -12.76 6.75 -10.48
N GLU A 43 -12.24 7.78 -9.80
CA GLU A 43 -13.07 8.78 -9.12
C GLU A 43 -13.83 9.67 -10.11
N VAL A 44 -13.20 10.09 -11.21
CA VAL A 44 -13.85 10.86 -12.27
C VAL A 44 -14.97 10.05 -12.91
N GLU A 45 -14.72 8.79 -13.23
CA GLU A 45 -15.75 7.90 -13.78
C GLU A 45 -16.89 7.74 -12.78
N ARG A 46 -16.59 7.46 -11.50
CA ARG A 46 -17.61 7.38 -10.44
C ARG A 46 -18.48 8.64 -10.35
N GLN A 47 -17.90 9.83 -10.44
CA GLN A 47 -18.64 11.10 -10.39
C GLN A 47 -19.53 11.32 -11.63
N ARG A 48 -19.17 10.79 -12.80
CA ARG A 48 -19.99 10.92 -14.02
C ARG A 48 -21.28 10.12 -13.97
N TYR A 49 -21.33 9.00 -13.25
CA TYR A 49 -22.51 8.12 -13.19
C TYR A 49 -23.28 8.20 -11.87
N LYS A 50 -22.79 8.93 -10.85
CA LYS A 50 -23.50 9.10 -9.57
C LYS A 50 -24.06 10.53 -9.40
N THR A 51 -25.39 10.61 -9.32
CA THR A 51 -26.19 11.77 -8.92
C THR A 51 -26.38 11.89 -7.40
N LEU A 52 -25.80 11.04 -6.55
CA LEU A 52 -26.15 11.00 -5.11
C LEU A 52 -24.98 10.74 -4.14
N GLU A 53 -25.04 11.49 -3.03
CA GLU A 53 -24.08 11.74 -1.95
C GLU A 53 -23.84 10.55 -1.01
N GLY A 54 -23.31 9.45 -1.52
CA GLY A 54 -22.84 8.36 -0.67
C GLY A 54 -21.45 8.64 -0.09
N VAL A 55 -21.36 9.01 1.20
CA VAL A 55 -20.11 9.02 2.00
C VAL A 55 -19.69 7.57 2.31
N PHE A 56 -19.47 6.79 1.27
CA PHE A 56 -18.66 5.58 1.37
C PHE A 56 -17.24 5.97 0.98
N LEU A 57 -16.26 5.60 1.80
CA LEU A 57 -14.85 5.66 1.42
C LEU A 57 -14.68 4.76 0.20
N ALA A 58 -14.83 5.35 -0.99
CA ALA A 58 -14.74 4.61 -2.23
C ALA A 58 -13.31 4.05 -2.34
N PRO A 59 -13.13 2.82 -2.85
CA PRO A 59 -11.81 2.27 -3.14
C PRO A 59 -10.93 3.25 -3.94
N ALA A 60 -11.53 4.05 -4.83
CA ALA A 60 -10.86 5.12 -5.57
C ALA A 60 -10.19 6.17 -4.66
N ILE A 61 -10.86 6.65 -3.60
CA ILE A 61 -10.29 7.64 -2.67
C ILE A 61 -9.06 7.06 -1.94
N ILE A 62 -9.12 5.78 -1.55
CA ILE A 62 -7.99 5.10 -0.91
C ILE A 62 -6.80 5.02 -1.88
N LEU A 63 -7.05 4.69 -3.16
CA LEU A 63 -6.00 4.67 -4.19
C LEU A 63 -5.38 6.05 -4.43
N ILE A 64 -6.19 7.12 -4.44
CA ILE A 64 -5.69 8.50 -4.59
C ILE A 64 -4.80 8.86 -3.40
N LEU A 65 -5.25 8.64 -2.16
CA LEU A 65 -4.48 8.97 -0.96
C LEU A 65 -3.16 8.18 -0.92
N LEU A 66 -3.22 6.87 -1.19
CA LEU A 66 -2.04 6.01 -1.26
C LEU A 66 -1.07 6.48 -2.36
N GLY A 67 -1.58 6.75 -3.56
CA GLY A 67 -0.80 7.21 -4.70
C GLY A 67 -0.10 8.55 -4.44
N ILE A 68 -0.79 9.53 -3.84
CA ILE A 68 -0.20 10.83 -3.48
C ILE A 68 0.94 10.63 -2.47
N ILE A 69 0.71 9.87 -1.39
CA ILE A 69 1.73 9.63 -0.36
C ILE A 69 2.95 8.95 -0.99
N MET A 70 2.73 7.87 -1.75
CA MET A 70 3.81 7.15 -2.43
C MET A 70 4.59 8.07 -3.39
N PHE A 71 3.90 8.88 -4.19
CA PHE A 71 4.51 9.78 -5.16
C PHE A 71 5.35 10.87 -4.48
N ILE A 72 4.85 11.49 -3.41
CA ILE A 72 5.59 12.54 -2.69
C ILE A 72 6.82 11.96 -1.98
N VAL A 73 6.65 10.84 -1.25
CA VAL A 73 7.75 10.23 -0.50
C VAL A 73 8.86 9.77 -1.44
N SER A 74 8.51 9.12 -2.55
CA SER A 74 9.48 8.69 -3.56
C SER A 74 10.16 9.87 -4.27
N LEU A 75 9.44 10.98 -4.53
CA LEU A 75 10.04 12.21 -5.06
C LEU A 75 11.06 12.81 -4.09
N VAL A 76 10.78 12.81 -2.78
CA VAL A 76 11.73 13.24 -1.75
C VAL A 76 12.98 12.35 -1.75
N GLY A 77 12.82 11.03 -1.85
CA GLY A 77 13.93 10.08 -1.99
C GLY A 77 14.76 10.33 -3.26
N LEU A 78 14.09 10.62 -4.38
CA LEU A 78 14.73 10.92 -5.66
C LEU A 78 15.58 12.18 -5.59
N VAL A 79 15.00 13.28 -5.12
CA VAL A 79 15.70 14.57 -4.98
C VAL A 79 16.80 14.49 -3.92
N GLY A 80 16.56 13.77 -2.82
CA GLY A 80 17.55 13.53 -1.77
C GLY A 80 18.78 12.78 -2.29
N SER A 81 18.58 11.73 -3.10
CA SER A 81 19.66 10.98 -3.74
C SER A 81 20.38 11.78 -4.82
N LEU A 82 19.67 12.58 -5.63
CA LEU A 82 20.29 13.40 -6.67
C LEU A 82 21.16 14.54 -6.12
N ARG A 83 20.67 15.22 -5.08
CA ARG A 83 21.32 16.38 -4.48
C ARG A 83 22.25 16.05 -3.32
N ASP A 84 22.38 14.78 -2.97
CA ASP A 84 23.14 14.32 -1.79
C ASP A 84 22.74 15.07 -0.50
N ASN A 85 21.46 15.43 -0.41
CA ASN A 85 20.95 16.25 0.68
C ASN A 85 20.54 15.36 1.86
N LEU A 86 21.37 15.35 2.91
CA LEU A 86 21.17 14.56 4.12
C LEU A 86 19.81 14.78 4.78
N THR A 87 19.29 16.01 4.80
CA THR A 87 18.00 16.30 5.42
C THR A 87 16.85 15.64 4.68
N LEU A 88 16.85 15.70 3.34
CA LEU A 88 15.84 15.02 2.52
C LEU A 88 15.95 13.49 2.64
N LEU A 89 17.18 12.97 2.67
CA LEU A 89 17.43 11.54 2.84
C LEU A 89 16.97 11.02 4.21
N LYS A 90 17.18 11.80 5.28
CA LYS A 90 16.66 11.51 6.63
C LYS A 90 15.14 11.47 6.64
N VAL A 91 14.48 12.48 6.05
CA VAL A 91 13.01 12.50 5.93
C VAL A 91 12.50 11.27 5.18
N PHE A 92 13.13 10.91 4.07
CA PHE A 92 12.76 9.72 3.30
C PHE A 92 12.89 8.43 4.13
N MET A 93 14.05 8.21 4.75
CA MET A 93 14.33 7.03 5.55
C MET A 93 13.40 6.89 6.77
N TYR A 94 13.20 7.97 7.53
CA TYR A 94 12.28 7.96 8.66
C TYR A 94 10.84 7.72 8.22
N THR A 95 10.42 8.28 7.09
CA THR A 95 9.07 8.01 6.56
C THR A 95 8.88 6.54 6.23
N LEU A 96 9.85 5.91 5.54
CA LEU A 96 9.80 4.48 5.26
C LEU A 96 9.81 3.63 6.53
N ALA A 97 10.63 3.99 7.52
CA ALA A 97 10.70 3.27 8.79
C ALA A 97 9.39 3.37 9.58
N VAL A 98 8.76 4.55 9.63
CA VAL A 98 7.46 4.76 10.26
C VAL A 98 6.37 3.95 9.55
N CYS A 99 6.33 3.96 8.21
CA CYS A 99 5.40 3.12 7.44
C CYS A 99 5.57 1.64 7.77
N LEU A 100 6.80 1.14 7.77
CA LEU A 100 7.10 -0.26 8.10
C LEU A 100 6.63 -0.64 9.51
N ILE A 101 6.85 0.24 10.50
CA ILE A 101 6.38 0.03 11.88
C ILE A 101 4.85 0.03 11.94
N LEU A 102 4.19 0.98 11.28
CA LEU A 102 2.73 1.06 11.24
C LEU A 102 2.10 -0.17 10.58
N GLU A 103 2.70 -0.70 9.52
CA GLU A 103 2.23 -1.92 8.85
C GLU A 103 2.38 -3.16 9.75
N LEU A 104 3.52 -3.31 10.41
CA LEU A 104 3.74 -4.41 11.36
C LEU A 104 2.78 -4.32 12.55
N LEU A 105 2.64 -3.14 13.15
CA LEU A 105 1.69 -2.91 14.25
C LEU A 105 0.25 -3.15 13.81
N GLY A 106 -0.15 -2.63 12.64
CA GLY A 106 -1.46 -2.84 12.07
C GLY A 106 -1.76 -4.31 11.82
N GLY A 107 -0.81 -5.07 11.27
CA GLY A 107 -0.92 -6.52 11.08
C GLY A 107 -1.05 -7.27 12.40
N ILE A 108 -0.22 -6.95 13.40
CA ILE A 108 -0.29 -7.57 14.74
C ILE A 108 -1.63 -7.27 15.39
N LEU A 109 -2.10 -6.02 15.36
CA LEU A 109 -3.38 -5.63 15.95
C LEU A 109 -4.57 -6.30 15.24
N ALA A 110 -4.52 -6.40 13.91
CA ALA A 110 -5.56 -7.09 13.14
C ALA A 110 -5.68 -8.57 13.51
N LEU A 111 -4.55 -9.24 13.81
CA LEU A 111 -4.51 -10.62 14.27
C LEU A 111 -4.90 -10.77 15.74
N ALA A 112 -4.34 -9.95 16.63
CA ALA A 112 -4.60 -9.98 18.07
C ALA A 112 -6.07 -9.68 18.38
N PHE A 113 -6.66 -8.71 17.68
CA PHE A 113 -8.06 -8.30 17.82
C PHE A 113 -8.90 -8.78 16.63
N ARG A 114 -8.69 -10.03 16.19
CA ARG A 114 -9.39 -10.61 15.03
C ARG A 114 -10.91 -10.45 15.13
N HIS A 115 -11.51 -10.76 16.28
CA HIS A 115 -12.97 -10.66 16.45
C HIS A 115 -13.51 -9.25 16.20
N GLN A 116 -12.82 -8.23 16.72
CA GLN A 116 -13.20 -6.83 16.53
C GLN A 116 -12.98 -6.38 15.08
N THR A 117 -11.87 -6.79 14.48
CA THR A 117 -11.54 -6.50 13.08
C THR A 117 -12.59 -7.10 12.13
N VAL A 118 -12.94 -8.38 12.32
CA VAL A 118 -14.00 -9.06 11.58
C VAL A 118 -15.35 -8.38 11.77
N GLY A 119 -15.69 -7.99 13.01
CA GLY A 119 -16.92 -7.26 13.30
C GLY A 119 -17.00 -5.91 12.59
N LEU A 120 -15.89 -5.16 12.53
CA LEU A 120 -15.82 -3.88 11.80
C LEU A 120 -16.00 -4.09 10.29
N VAL A 121 -15.33 -5.10 9.72
CA VAL A 121 -15.47 -5.46 8.30
C VAL A 121 -16.92 -5.83 7.98
N ASN A 122 -17.54 -6.72 8.77
CA ASN A 122 -18.93 -7.13 8.58
C ASN A 122 -19.90 -5.95 8.71
N LYS A 123 -19.67 -5.02 9.65
CA LYS A 123 -20.47 -3.79 9.77
C LYS A 123 -20.39 -2.93 8.51
N ASN A 124 -19.20 -2.81 7.91
CA ASN A 124 -19.02 -2.06 6.66
C ASN A 124 -19.65 -2.78 5.47
N ILE A 125 -19.51 -4.11 5.35
CA ILE A 125 -20.19 -4.91 4.33
C ILE A 125 -21.71 -4.73 4.44
N ARG A 126 -22.27 -4.83 5.66
CA ARG A 126 -23.70 -4.65 5.90
C ARG A 126 -24.20 -3.26 5.49
N LYS A 127 -23.43 -2.20 5.74
CA LYS A 127 -23.73 -0.86 5.23
C LYS A 127 -23.71 -0.80 3.70
N GLY A 128 -22.76 -1.48 3.05
CA GLY A 128 -22.71 -1.58 1.60
C GLY A 128 -23.90 -2.34 1.02
N ILE A 129 -24.35 -3.43 1.69
CA ILE A 129 -25.54 -4.21 1.29
C ILE A 129 -26.80 -3.34 1.24
N VAL A 130 -26.96 -2.35 2.13
CA VAL A 130 -28.09 -1.40 2.08
C VAL A 130 -28.16 -0.71 0.71
N ASN A 131 -27.02 -0.27 0.18
CA ASN A 131 -26.92 0.47 -1.08
C ASN A 131 -26.53 -0.42 -2.27
N TYR A 132 -26.72 -1.74 -2.19
CA TYR A 132 -26.21 -2.68 -3.18
C TYR A 132 -26.69 -2.44 -4.63
N TYR A 133 -27.89 -1.87 -4.84
CA TYR A 133 -28.36 -1.53 -6.18
C TYR A 133 -28.02 -0.10 -6.62
N ASP A 134 -27.71 0.78 -5.67
CA ASP A 134 -27.40 2.18 -5.92
C ASP A 134 -25.89 2.40 -6.11
N ASP A 135 -25.06 1.51 -5.55
CA ASP A 135 -23.62 1.52 -5.68
C ASP A 135 -23.13 0.37 -6.58
N LEU A 136 -22.93 0.67 -7.86
CA LEU A 136 -22.45 -0.29 -8.85
C LEU A 136 -21.05 -0.85 -8.52
N ASP A 137 -20.17 -0.06 -7.89
CA ASP A 137 -18.83 -0.50 -7.51
C ASP A 137 -18.93 -1.55 -6.40
N PHE A 138 -19.70 -1.26 -5.35
CA PHE A 138 -19.95 -2.21 -4.28
C PHE A 138 -20.64 -3.47 -4.81
N LYS A 139 -21.63 -3.32 -5.69
CA LYS A 139 -22.32 -4.44 -6.34
C LYS A 139 -21.33 -5.37 -7.05
N ASN A 140 -20.50 -4.82 -7.92
CA ASN A 140 -19.54 -5.60 -8.70
C ASN A 140 -18.54 -6.33 -7.79
N ILE A 141 -18.04 -5.65 -6.76
CA ILE A 141 -17.13 -6.25 -5.77
C ILE A 141 -17.84 -7.37 -5.00
N MET A 142 -19.04 -7.12 -4.48
CA MET A 142 -19.78 -8.11 -3.71
C MET A 142 -20.15 -9.32 -4.55
N ASP A 143 -20.62 -9.12 -5.79
CA ASP A 143 -20.92 -10.19 -6.74
C ASP A 143 -19.70 -11.04 -7.04
N PHE A 144 -18.54 -10.39 -7.25
CA PHE A 144 -17.27 -11.07 -7.47
C PHE A 144 -16.88 -11.88 -6.23
N VAL A 145 -16.92 -11.29 -5.04
CA VAL A 145 -16.55 -11.94 -3.78
C VAL A 145 -17.44 -13.16 -3.52
N GLN A 146 -18.75 -13.02 -3.65
CA GLN A 146 -19.71 -14.12 -3.43
C GLN A 146 -19.47 -15.29 -4.38
N LYS A 147 -19.29 -15.01 -5.68
CA LYS A 147 -18.98 -16.04 -6.68
C LYS A 147 -17.60 -16.66 -6.48
N ARG A 148 -16.58 -15.85 -6.20
CA ARG A 148 -15.18 -16.29 -6.10
C ARG A 148 -14.94 -17.14 -4.85
N PHE A 149 -15.50 -16.74 -3.72
CA PHE A 149 -15.31 -17.37 -2.42
C PHE A 149 -16.47 -18.27 -2.00
N LYS A 150 -17.49 -18.44 -2.86
CA LYS A 150 -18.64 -19.33 -2.62
C LYS A 150 -19.30 -19.05 -1.27
N CYS A 151 -19.74 -17.81 -1.10
CA CYS A 151 -20.24 -17.27 0.16
C CYS A 151 -21.43 -16.33 -0.09
N CYS A 152 -22.16 -15.96 0.97
CA CYS A 152 -23.29 -15.05 0.89
C CYS A 152 -23.34 -14.10 2.09
N GLY A 153 -23.50 -12.80 1.82
CA GLY A 153 -23.49 -11.77 2.86
C GLY A 153 -22.09 -11.51 3.43
N GLY A 154 -21.99 -10.72 4.50
CA GLY A 154 -20.72 -10.44 5.16
C GLY A 154 -20.39 -11.49 6.20
N GLN A 155 -21.26 -11.58 7.21
CA GLN A 155 -21.19 -12.56 8.29
C GLN A 155 -22.07 -13.78 7.99
N GLU A 156 -23.24 -13.55 7.40
CA GLU A 156 -24.22 -14.60 7.10
C GLU A 156 -25.14 -14.19 5.94
N TYR A 157 -25.80 -15.16 5.31
CA TYR A 157 -26.78 -14.90 4.25
C TYR A 157 -27.95 -14.01 4.70
N THR A 158 -28.26 -13.98 6.00
CA THR A 158 -29.32 -13.15 6.60
C THR A 158 -28.99 -11.65 6.57
N ASP A 159 -27.74 -11.28 6.30
CA ASP A 159 -27.33 -9.87 6.14
C ASP A 159 -28.12 -9.17 5.03
N TRP A 160 -28.63 -9.90 4.04
CA TRP A 160 -29.46 -9.35 2.95
C TRP A 160 -30.82 -8.79 3.42
N SER A 161 -31.27 -9.15 4.62
CA SER A 161 -32.52 -8.63 5.21
C SER A 161 -32.55 -7.11 5.36
N VAL A 162 -31.39 -6.44 5.40
CA VAL A 162 -31.32 -4.97 5.51
C VAL A 162 -31.49 -4.24 4.19
N ASN A 163 -31.36 -4.93 3.06
CA ASN A 163 -31.50 -4.30 1.76
C ASN A 163 -32.98 -4.08 1.43
N MET A 164 -33.32 -2.90 0.89
CA MET A 164 -34.70 -2.51 0.59
C MET A 164 -35.45 -3.47 -0.35
N TYR A 165 -34.76 -4.19 -1.23
CA TYR A 165 -35.36 -5.10 -2.21
C TYR A 165 -35.40 -6.57 -1.74
N HIS A 166 -34.54 -6.94 -0.81
CA HIS A 166 -34.40 -8.32 -0.31
C HIS A 166 -35.05 -8.53 1.06
N ASN A 167 -35.34 -7.44 1.78
CA ASN A 167 -36.13 -7.48 3.00
C ASN A 167 -37.47 -8.20 2.75
N CYS A 168 -37.89 -9.02 3.70
CA CYS A 168 -39.16 -9.74 3.65
C CYS A 168 -40.40 -8.84 3.54
N SER A 169 -40.34 -7.62 4.09
CA SER A 169 -41.43 -6.66 3.98
C SER A 169 -41.44 -5.89 2.65
N ALA A 170 -40.48 -6.14 1.75
CA ALA A 170 -40.40 -5.47 0.47
C ALA A 170 -41.49 -5.95 -0.50
N LEU A 171 -42.00 -5.05 -1.34
CA LEU A 171 -42.91 -5.39 -2.44
C LEU A 171 -42.16 -5.84 -3.72
N SER A 172 -40.88 -6.17 -3.58
CA SER A 172 -40.00 -6.58 -4.69
C SER A 172 -40.17 -8.06 -5.00
N PRO A 173 -40.00 -8.49 -6.27
CA PRO A 173 -39.92 -9.92 -6.62
C PRO A 173 -38.82 -10.68 -5.86
N SER A 174 -37.80 -9.96 -5.39
CA SER A 174 -36.67 -10.52 -4.62
C SER A 174 -36.88 -10.48 -3.10
N ALA A 175 -38.09 -10.15 -2.62
CA ALA A 175 -38.39 -10.10 -1.18
C ALA A 175 -38.13 -11.44 -0.49
N CYS A 176 -37.68 -11.37 0.77
CA CYS A 176 -37.19 -12.52 1.55
C CYS A 176 -36.06 -13.30 0.85
N GLY A 177 -35.33 -12.65 -0.06
CA GLY A 177 -34.38 -13.31 -0.93
C GLY A 177 -32.92 -12.95 -0.67
N VAL A 178 -32.06 -13.55 -1.49
CA VAL A 178 -30.66 -13.16 -1.65
C VAL A 178 -30.34 -13.04 -3.14
N PRO A 179 -29.29 -12.29 -3.54
CA PRO A 179 -28.90 -12.23 -4.93
C PRO A 179 -28.48 -13.59 -5.49
N TYR A 180 -28.63 -13.76 -6.81
CA TYR A 180 -28.28 -14.98 -7.52
C TYR A 180 -26.79 -15.36 -7.37
N THR A 181 -25.92 -14.42 -6.99
CA THR A 181 -24.50 -14.66 -6.72
C THR A 181 -24.26 -15.56 -5.50
N CYS A 182 -25.25 -15.70 -4.62
CA CYS A 182 -25.23 -16.65 -3.51
C CYS A 182 -25.61 -18.08 -3.91
N CYS A 183 -26.13 -18.29 -5.12
CA CYS A 183 -26.61 -19.59 -5.57
C CYS A 183 -25.49 -20.60 -5.76
N ILE A 184 -25.72 -21.83 -5.32
CA ILE A 184 -24.83 -22.94 -5.64
C ILE A 184 -25.00 -23.30 -7.12
N THR A 185 -23.88 -23.40 -7.83
CA THR A 185 -23.82 -23.89 -9.21
C THR A 185 -23.13 -25.25 -9.18
N THR A 186 -23.87 -26.29 -9.57
CA THR A 186 -23.44 -27.70 -9.44
C THR A 186 -22.57 -28.16 -10.61
N LYS A 187 -22.68 -27.53 -11.79
CA LYS A 187 -21.84 -27.85 -12.97
C LYS A 187 -21.19 -26.61 -13.59
N PRO A 188 -19.95 -26.74 -14.11
CA PRO A 188 -19.36 -25.71 -14.96
C PRO A 188 -20.21 -25.58 -16.25
N ASN A 189 -20.58 -24.34 -16.61
CA ASN A 189 -21.43 -23.96 -17.76
C ASN A 189 -22.94 -24.21 -17.61
N GLU A 190 -23.44 -24.53 -16.41
CA GLU A 190 -24.88 -24.54 -16.16
C GLU A 190 -25.39 -23.11 -15.94
N VAL A 191 -26.54 -22.79 -16.57
CA VAL A 191 -27.20 -21.49 -16.35
C VAL A 191 -27.63 -21.44 -14.89
N ALA A 192 -26.98 -20.58 -14.11
CA ALA A 192 -27.30 -20.41 -12.70
C ALA A 192 -28.79 -20.07 -12.56
N ASN A 193 -29.53 -20.85 -11.76
CA ASN A 193 -30.93 -20.55 -11.48
C ASN A 193 -31.02 -19.21 -10.75
N THR A 194 -31.40 -18.16 -11.46
CA THR A 194 -31.50 -16.80 -10.92
C THR A 194 -32.58 -16.67 -9.85
N MET A 195 -33.50 -17.65 -9.75
CA MET A 195 -34.54 -17.72 -8.71
C MET A 195 -34.14 -18.58 -7.50
N CYS A 196 -32.93 -19.16 -7.44
CA CYS A 196 -32.55 -20.01 -6.30
C CYS A 196 -32.63 -19.25 -4.96
N GLY A 197 -32.39 -17.93 -5.01
CA GLY A 197 -32.39 -17.05 -3.85
C GLY A 197 -33.78 -16.63 -3.39
N TYR A 198 -34.87 -17.10 -4.02
CA TYR A 198 -36.23 -16.70 -3.67
C TYR A 198 -36.70 -17.29 -2.33
N LYS A 199 -37.22 -16.45 -1.45
CA LYS A 199 -37.75 -16.80 -0.11
C LYS A 199 -36.80 -17.63 0.76
N VAL A 200 -35.49 -17.48 0.57
CA VAL A 200 -34.50 -18.23 1.36
C VAL A 200 -34.40 -17.72 2.79
N LEU A 201 -34.77 -16.46 3.06
CA LEU A 201 -34.74 -15.89 4.40
C LEU A 201 -35.86 -16.45 5.31
N GLU A 202 -36.90 -17.06 4.74
CA GLU A 202 -37.99 -17.72 5.49
C GLU A 202 -37.66 -19.18 5.85
N LYS A 203 -36.63 -19.75 5.23
CA LYS A 203 -36.28 -21.17 5.33
C LYS A 203 -35.18 -21.40 6.38
N THR A 204 -35.14 -22.60 6.94
CA THR A 204 -34.15 -22.98 7.94
C THR A 204 -32.79 -23.29 7.30
N ARG A 205 -31.68 -23.07 8.02
CA ARG A 205 -30.33 -23.31 7.50
C ARG A 205 -30.14 -24.70 6.87
N LEU A 206 -30.78 -25.73 7.43
CA LEU A 206 -30.69 -27.12 6.93
C LEU A 206 -31.28 -27.28 5.53
N GLU A 207 -32.36 -26.56 5.21
CA GLU A 207 -33.02 -26.61 3.91
C GLU A 207 -32.23 -25.86 2.82
N LEU A 208 -31.26 -25.01 3.19
CA LEU A 208 -30.50 -24.16 2.28
C LEU A 208 -29.15 -24.73 1.88
N ILE A 209 -28.65 -25.77 2.56
CA ILE A 209 -27.26 -26.26 2.43
C ILE A 209 -26.89 -26.58 0.97
N GLU A 210 -27.84 -27.08 0.19
CA GLU A 210 -27.66 -27.48 -1.21
C GLU A 210 -28.18 -26.43 -2.22
N ILE A 211 -28.74 -25.31 -1.74
CA ILE A 211 -29.36 -24.29 -2.59
C ILE A 211 -28.48 -23.04 -2.68
N ILE A 212 -28.00 -22.55 -1.54
CA ILE A 212 -27.17 -21.33 -1.47
C ILE A 212 -25.93 -21.52 -0.60
N HIS A 213 -24.94 -20.68 -0.85
CA HIS A 213 -23.77 -20.55 0.01
C HIS A 213 -24.13 -19.83 1.33
N ILE A 214 -24.57 -20.55 2.35
CA ILE A 214 -25.02 -19.99 3.65
C ILE A 214 -23.92 -19.30 4.48
N ARG A 215 -22.65 -19.52 4.14
CA ARG A 215 -21.50 -18.98 4.89
C ARG A 215 -21.25 -17.53 4.52
N GLY A 216 -20.97 -16.69 5.52
CA GLY A 216 -20.53 -15.31 5.30
C GLY A 216 -19.22 -15.22 4.53
N CYS A 217 -19.08 -14.17 3.72
CA CYS A 217 -17.90 -13.97 2.89
C CYS A 217 -16.64 -13.62 3.68
N THR A 218 -16.77 -12.97 4.83
CA THR A 218 -15.60 -12.63 5.65
C THR A 218 -14.91 -13.91 6.15
N ASP A 219 -15.67 -14.87 6.67
CA ASP A 219 -15.12 -16.15 7.11
C ASP A 219 -14.61 -17.00 5.95
N ALA A 220 -15.34 -17.03 4.83
CA ALA A 220 -14.92 -17.75 3.63
C ALA A 220 -13.57 -17.23 3.10
N PHE A 221 -13.37 -15.91 3.11
CA PHE A 221 -12.12 -15.27 2.73
C PHE A 221 -10.97 -15.68 3.65
N PHE A 222 -11.15 -15.65 4.97
CA PHE A 222 -10.10 -16.05 5.91
C PHE A 222 -9.69 -17.52 5.75
N ILE A 223 -10.64 -18.40 5.45
CA ILE A 223 -10.35 -19.82 5.23
C ILE A 223 -9.61 -20.01 3.93
N TRP A 224 -10.05 -19.36 2.86
CA TRP A 224 -9.31 -19.36 1.61
C TRP A 224 -7.87 -18.88 1.81
N LEU A 225 -7.68 -17.83 2.60
CA LEU A 225 -6.36 -17.28 2.90
C LEU A 225 -5.47 -18.26 3.69
N MET A 226 -6.04 -18.98 4.67
CA MET A 226 -5.32 -20.02 5.41
C MET A 226 -4.98 -21.23 4.53
N ASP A 227 -5.91 -21.66 3.67
CA ASP A 227 -5.69 -22.74 2.70
C ASP A 227 -4.64 -22.35 1.64
N ASN A 228 -4.53 -21.05 1.35
CA ASN A 228 -3.59 -20.48 0.39
C ASN A 228 -2.47 -19.68 1.07
N TYR A 229 -1.95 -20.19 2.19
CA TYR A 229 -0.93 -19.48 3.00
C TYR A 229 0.31 -19.04 2.19
N LYS A 230 0.67 -19.75 1.12
CA LYS A 230 1.76 -19.38 0.21
C LYS A 230 1.51 -18.05 -0.51
N ILE A 231 0.28 -17.83 -0.97
CA ILE A 231 -0.13 -16.56 -1.61
C ILE A 231 -0.10 -15.45 -0.58
N MET A 232 -0.64 -15.70 0.62
CA MET A 232 -0.61 -14.73 1.73
C MET A 232 0.83 -14.34 2.08
N ALA A 233 1.71 -15.32 2.28
CA ALA A 233 3.11 -15.07 2.61
C ALA A 233 3.81 -14.27 1.50
N GLY A 234 3.53 -14.59 0.23
CA GLY A 234 4.04 -13.83 -0.91
C GLY A 234 3.57 -12.36 -0.91
N LEU A 235 2.29 -12.11 -0.63
CA LEU A 235 1.75 -10.74 -0.52
C LEU A 235 2.39 -9.96 0.62
N LEU A 236 2.51 -10.57 1.81
CA LEU A 236 3.14 -9.94 2.97
C LEU A 236 4.61 -9.62 2.72
N LEU A 237 5.37 -10.56 2.16
CA LEU A 237 6.77 -10.34 1.80
C LEU A 237 6.92 -9.28 0.70
N GLY A 238 6.01 -9.26 -0.27
CA GLY A 238 6.00 -8.26 -1.35
C GLY A 238 5.76 -6.83 -0.87
N ILE A 239 5.11 -6.66 0.28
CA ILE A 239 4.90 -5.35 0.91
C ILE A 239 6.08 -4.99 1.84
N LEU A 240 6.46 -5.91 2.72
CA LEU A 240 7.44 -5.63 3.79
C LEU A 240 8.90 -5.62 3.30
N LEU A 241 9.29 -6.55 2.42
CA LEU A 241 10.69 -6.67 2.00
C LEU A 241 11.20 -5.44 1.23
N PRO A 242 10.46 -4.86 0.27
CA PRO A 242 10.94 -3.68 -0.44
C PRO A 242 11.09 -2.47 0.48
N GLN A 243 10.19 -2.29 1.46
CA GLN A 243 10.31 -1.21 2.44
C GLN A 243 11.53 -1.40 3.33
N PHE A 244 11.73 -2.61 3.86
CA PHE A 244 12.90 -2.94 4.66
C PHE A 244 14.19 -2.70 3.87
N PHE A 245 14.24 -3.17 2.62
CA PHE A 245 15.35 -2.92 1.71
C PHE A 245 15.58 -1.42 1.50
N GLY A 246 14.54 -0.64 1.26
CA GLY A 246 14.61 0.81 1.10
C GLY A 246 15.18 1.51 2.33
N VAL A 247 14.78 1.11 3.54
CA VAL A 247 15.33 1.64 4.80
C VAL A 247 16.81 1.32 4.93
N VAL A 248 17.21 0.06 4.70
CA VAL A 248 18.60 -0.38 4.81
C VAL A 248 19.49 0.35 3.80
N VAL A 249 19.09 0.43 2.53
CA VAL A 249 19.85 1.13 1.50
C VAL A 249 19.93 2.63 1.80
N SER A 250 18.83 3.25 2.23
CA SER A 250 18.84 4.69 2.60
C SER A 250 19.77 4.95 3.77
N TRP A 251 19.77 4.08 4.79
CA TRP A 251 20.65 4.18 5.94
C TRP A 251 22.12 3.99 5.54
N LEU A 252 22.44 2.96 4.75
CA LEU A 252 23.80 2.72 4.23
C LEU A 252 24.28 3.87 3.35
N TYR A 253 23.41 4.45 2.53
CA TYR A 253 23.77 5.60 1.71
C TYR A 253 24.01 6.84 2.57
N MET A 254 23.15 7.08 3.55
CA MET A 254 23.26 8.22 4.46
C MET A 254 24.55 8.21 5.27
N THR A 255 24.95 7.05 5.82
CA THR A 255 26.21 6.93 6.57
C THR A 255 27.40 7.31 5.69
N ARG A 256 27.43 6.86 4.43
CA ARG A 256 28.50 7.22 3.49
C ARG A 256 28.52 8.69 3.10
N VAL A 257 27.35 9.32 2.99
CA VAL A 257 27.26 10.77 2.75
C VAL A 257 27.73 11.56 3.98
N GLU A 258 27.37 11.12 5.19
CA GLU A 258 27.83 11.74 6.45
C GLU A 258 29.36 11.62 6.60
N ASP A 259 29.94 10.45 6.32
CA ASP A 259 31.39 10.23 6.37
C ASP A 259 32.12 11.16 5.39
N ALA A 260 31.64 11.27 4.14
CA ALA A 260 32.23 12.14 3.12
C ALA A 260 32.15 13.63 3.50
N ILE A 261 31.05 14.07 4.12
CA ILE A 261 30.91 15.46 4.60
C ILE A 261 31.84 15.72 5.78
N SER A 262 31.98 14.76 6.70
CA SER A 262 32.89 14.87 7.85
C SER A 262 34.35 14.93 7.42
N GLU A 263 34.77 14.11 6.44
CA GLU A 263 36.14 14.14 5.90
C GLU A 263 36.45 15.49 5.25
N TYR A 264 35.50 16.02 4.46
CA TYR A 264 35.65 17.34 3.82
C TYR A 264 35.71 18.48 4.85
N GLY A 265 34.88 18.43 5.89
CA GLY A 265 34.91 19.39 7.01
C GLY A 265 36.27 19.41 7.72
N HIS A 266 36.78 18.23 8.08
CA HIS A 266 38.08 18.11 8.73
C HIS A 266 39.24 18.61 7.84
N TYR A 267 39.20 18.33 6.54
CA TYR A 267 40.18 18.85 5.60
C TYR A 267 40.15 20.39 5.54
N MET A 268 38.96 20.99 5.57
CA MET A 268 38.80 22.44 5.58
C MET A 268 39.31 23.07 6.88
N ASP A 269 39.05 22.46 8.04
CA ASP A 269 39.55 22.92 9.34
C ASP A 269 41.09 22.86 9.42
N LEU A 270 41.69 21.79 8.88
CA LEU A 270 43.15 21.67 8.74
C LEU A 270 43.73 22.77 7.85
N LEU A 271 43.07 23.09 6.75
CA LEU A 271 43.50 24.17 5.87
C LEU A 271 43.43 25.53 6.57
N ASP A 272 42.36 25.80 7.32
CA ASP A 272 42.19 27.04 8.08
C ASP A 272 43.23 27.18 9.20
N SER A 273 43.46 26.11 9.97
CA SER A 273 44.52 26.08 10.99
C SER A 273 45.93 26.29 10.40
N SER A 274 46.22 25.67 9.24
CA SER A 274 47.48 25.89 8.53
C SER A 274 47.62 27.30 7.93
N ALA A 275 46.50 27.97 7.65
CA ALA A 275 46.48 29.34 7.17
C ALA A 275 46.72 30.31 8.33
N ASP A 276 46.13 30.08 9.50
CA ASP A 276 46.33 30.87 10.71
C ASP A 276 47.78 30.76 11.23
N GLU A 277 48.38 29.56 11.21
CA GLU A 277 49.80 29.38 11.52
C GLU A 277 50.74 30.11 10.54
N ARG A 278 50.36 30.21 9.25
CA ARG A 278 51.11 30.96 8.24
C ARG A 278 50.95 32.47 8.40
N VAL A 279 49.77 32.95 8.79
CA VAL A 279 49.51 34.37 9.13
C VAL A 279 50.32 34.81 10.35
N HIS A 280 50.48 33.93 11.34
CA HIS A 280 51.35 34.20 12.49
C HIS A 280 52.86 34.15 12.16
N LYS A 281 53.27 33.51 11.06
CA LYS A 281 54.69 33.37 10.70
C LYS A 281 55.22 34.37 9.68
N GLU A 282 54.41 34.96 8.80
CA GLU A 282 54.93 35.95 7.82
C GLU A 282 53.92 37.05 7.40
N GLN A 283 54.27 38.32 7.64
CA GLN A 283 54.19 39.35 6.58
C GLN A 283 55.54 39.35 5.84
N PRO A 284 55.63 39.78 4.56
CA PRO A 284 54.75 39.60 3.41
C PRO A 284 55.48 38.83 2.29
N HIS A 285 54.87 37.85 1.61
CA HIS A 285 55.05 37.70 0.16
C HIS A 285 54.04 36.70 -0.43
N VAL A 286 53.44 37.16 -1.52
CA VAL A 286 52.37 36.53 -2.29
C VAL A 286 52.83 35.20 -2.90
N ALA A 287 52.07 34.12 -2.70
CA ALA A 287 52.11 32.95 -3.58
C ALA A 287 50.72 32.30 -3.70
N LYS A 288 50.08 32.68 -4.79
CA LYS A 288 48.78 32.29 -5.33
C LYS A 288 48.83 30.87 -5.91
N TRP A 289 48.27 29.85 -5.25
CA TRP A 289 48.06 28.53 -5.87
C TRP A 289 46.70 27.92 -5.49
N PHE A 290 45.72 28.17 -6.37
CA PHE A 290 44.50 27.38 -6.50
C PHE A 290 44.64 26.51 -7.75
N ARG A 291 44.41 25.21 -7.60
CA ARG A 291 43.65 24.29 -8.50
C ARG A 291 44.19 22.87 -8.41
N CYS A 292 43.37 21.97 -7.87
CA CYS A 292 42.96 20.77 -8.60
C CYS A 292 41.46 20.58 -8.35
N MET A 293 40.71 20.64 -9.45
CA MET A 293 39.26 20.44 -9.58
C MET A 293 38.95 18.92 -9.58
N PRO A 294 37.66 18.54 -9.51
CA PRO A 294 37.14 17.90 -10.72
C PRO A 294 35.76 18.45 -11.12
N GLU A 295 35.63 18.82 -12.39
CA GLU A 295 34.37 18.74 -13.14
C GLU A 295 34.50 17.57 -14.11
N ILE A 296 33.51 16.67 -14.01
CA ILE A 296 32.76 15.90 -15.03
C ILE A 296 32.14 14.70 -14.30
#